data_AF-A0A7C6ZKP8-F1
#
_entry.id   AF-A0A7C6ZKP8-F1
#
_cell.length_a   1.000
_cell.length_b   1.000
_cell.length_c   1.000
_cell.angle_alpha   90.00
_cell.angle_beta   90.00
_cell.angle_gamma   90.00
#
_symmetry.space_group_name_H-M   'P 1'
#
loop_
_entity.id
_entity.type
_entity.pdbx_description
1 polymer ?
#
loop_
_entity_poly.entity_id
_entity_poly.type
_entity_poly.pdbx_seq_one_letter_code
_entity_poly.pdbx_strand_id
1 'polypeptide(L)' 'MSVVQEKLAMLQQGQKVLKEKLPGVMNNFMGVSQSVMQNGKLSLKEKKLIAIAVSVAIHCET' A
#
# COMPACT_ATOMS: atom_id res chain seq x y z
N MET A 1 -10.80 -20.48 2.63
CA MET A 1 -10.04 -19.28 2.17
C MET A 1 -8.71 -19.28 2.88
N SER A 2 -7.62 -18.89 2.22
CA SER A 2 -6.31 -18.79 2.88
C SER A 2 -6.27 -17.57 3.80
N VAL A 3 -5.49 -17.63 4.89
CA VAL A 3 -5.33 -16.53 5.87
C VAL A 3 -4.95 -15.20 5.21
N VAL A 4 -4.16 -15.25 4.13
CA VAL A 4 -3.75 -14.08 3.34
C VAL A 4 -4.95 -13.41 2.66
N GLN A 5 -5.92 -14.19 2.15
CA GLN A 5 -7.11 -13.63 1.49
C GLN A 5 -7.99 -12.86 2.48
N GLU A 6 -8.10 -13.36 3.72
CA GLU A 6 -8.88 -12.72 4.79
C GLU A 6 -8.25 -11.39 5.24
N LYS A 7 -6.93 -11.39 5.50
CA LYS A 7 -6.20 -10.16 5.84
C LYS A 7 -6.31 -9.10 4.74
N LEU A 8 -6.19 -9.52 3.48
CA LEU A 8 -6.33 -8.60 2.35
C LEU A 8 -7.74 -7.99 2.27
N ALA A 9 -8.79 -8.79 2.49
CA ALA A 9 -10.17 -8.30 2.52
C ALA A 9 -10.38 -7.29 3.66
N MET A 10 -9.81 -7.55 4.83
CA MET A 10 -9.87 -6.62 5.98
C MET A 10 -9.18 -5.28 5.65
N LEU A 11 -7.99 -5.32 5.03
CA LEU A 11 -7.28 -4.11 4.62
C LEU A 11 -8.07 -3.30 3.58
N GLN A 12 -8.67 -3.96 2.60
CA GLN A 12 -9.50 -3.31 1.59
C GLN A 12 -10.72 -2.65 2.22
N GLN A 13 -11.35 -3.29 3.20
CA GLN A 13 -12.47 -2.71 3.93
C GLN A 13 -12.04 -1.49 4.75
N GLY A 14 -10.91 -1.56 5.45
CA GLY A 14 -10.34 -0.42 6.18
C GLY A 14 -10.05 0.78 5.26
N GLN A 15 -9.50 0.53 4.07
CA GLN A 15 -9.26 1.57 3.06
C GLN A 15 -10.56 2.25 2.59
N LYS A 16 -11.65 1.49 2.42
CA LYS A 16 -12.97 2.07 2.08
C LYS A 16 -13.46 3.00 3.18
N VAL A 17 -13.41 2.55 4.44
CA VAL A 17 -13.83 3.35 5.60
C VAL A 17 -12.98 4.63 5.70
N LEU A 18 -11.67 4.54 5.52
CA LEU A 18 -10.78 5.71 5.54
C LEU A 18 -11.10 6.69 4.41
N LYS A 19 -11.41 6.20 3.21
CA LYS A 19 -11.79 7.07 2.09
C LYS A 19 -13.12 7.78 2.34
N GLU A 20 -14.08 7.13 2.98
CA GLU A 20 -15.39 7.71 3.32
C GLU A 20 -15.30 8.72 4.47
N LYS A 21 -14.55 8.39 5.53
CA LYS A 21 -14.49 9.20 6.75
C LYS A 21 -13.42 10.28 6.71
N LEU A 22 -12.30 10.03 6.02
CA LEU A 22 -11.12 10.91 5.95
C LEU A 22 -10.65 11.08 4.48
N PRO A 23 -11.52 11.56 3.57
CA PRO A 23 -11.23 11.59 2.14
C PRO A 23 -9.97 12.40 1.80
N GLY A 24 -9.76 13.55 2.45
CA GLY A 24 -8.57 14.38 2.21
C GLY A 24 -7.27 13.65 2.55
N VAL A 25 -7.23 12.95 3.69
CA VAL A 25 -6.05 12.17 4.11
C VAL A 25 -5.81 11.03 3.13
N MET A 26 -6.85 10.26 2.81
CA MET A 26 -6.69 9.10 1.92
C MET A 26 -6.30 9.51 0.50
N ASN A 27 -6.88 10.59 -0.04
CA ASN A 27 -6.54 11.11 -1.36
C ASN A 27 -5.09 11.59 -1.42
N ASN A 28 -4.64 12.35 -0.41
CA ASN A 28 -3.26 12.84 -0.35
C ASN A 28 -2.26 11.69 -0.18
N PHE A 29 -2.56 10.72 0.69
CA PHE A 29 -1.73 9.53 0.86
C PHE A 29 -1.61 8.72 -0.45
N MET A 30 -2.73 8.51 -1.15
CA MET A 30 -2.72 7.84 -2.46
C MET A 30 -1.95 8.64 -3.51
N GLY A 31 -2.05 9.96 -3.51
CA GLY A 31 -1.26 10.83 -4.38
C GLY A 31 0.24 10.69 -4.15
N VAL A 32 0.68 10.68 -2.89
CA VAL A 32 2.09 10.42 -2.53
C VAL A 32 2.52 9.02 -2.97
N SER A 33 1.73 7.99 -2.66
CA SER A 33 2.02 6.61 -3.04
C SER A 33 2.18 6.44 -4.56
N GLN A 34 1.27 7.03 -5.34
CA GLN A 34 1.35 7.02 -6.80
C GLN A 34 2.60 7.74 -7.31
N SER A 35 2.90 8.94 -6.79
CA SER A 35 4.10 9.71 -7.16
C SER A 35 5.38 8.93 -6.88
N VAL A 36 5.48 8.26 -5.73
CA VAL A 36 6.64 7.45 -5.37
C VAL A 36 6.81 6.28 -6.32
N MET A 37 5.73 5.66 -6.80
CA MET A 37 5.77 4.46 -7.64
C MET A 37 5.95 4.72 -9.14
N GLN A 38 6.00 5.97 -9.60
CA GLN A 38 6.29 6.27 -11.01
C GLN A 38 7.70 5.83 -11.43
N ASN A 39 7.91 5.49 -12.70
CA ASN A 39 9.25 5.21 -13.22
C ASN A 39 10.13 6.47 -13.13
N GLY A 40 11.43 6.29 -12.94
CA GLY A 40 12.42 7.37 -12.93
C GLY A 40 13.84 6.81 -12.94
N LYS A 41 14.72 7.33 -12.08
CA LYS A 41 16.07 6.74 -11.87
C LYS A 41 16.03 5.26 -11.47
N LEU A 42 14.94 4.84 -10.82
CA LEU A 42 14.61 3.45 -10.56
C LEU A 42 13.33 3.09 -11.33
N SER A 43 13.32 1.90 -11.90
CA SER A 43 12.13 1.28 -12.48
C SER A 43 11.09 0.95 -11.40
N LEU A 44 9.84 0.82 -11.83
CA LEU A 44 8.74 0.34 -10.98
C LEU A 44 9.06 -1.03 -10.35
N LYS A 45 9.78 -1.91 -11.06
CA LYS A 45 10.16 -3.24 -10.56
C LYS A 45 11.12 -3.12 -9.38
N GLU A 46 12.16 -2.29 -9.50
CA GLU A 46 13.12 -2.05 -8.41
C GLU A 46 12.43 -1.45 -7.18
N LYS A 47 11.53 -0.47 -7.38
CA LYS A 47 10.76 0.11 -6.28
C LYS A 47 9.85 -0.90 -5.58
N LYS A 48 9.22 -1.81 -6.32
CA LYS A 48 8.43 -2.90 -5.74
C LYS A 48 9.28 -3.86 -4.90
N LEU A 49 10.49 -4.19 -5.36
CA LEU A 49 11.42 -5.02 -4.59
C LEU A 49 11.85 -4.34 -3.29
N ILE A 50 12.14 -3.02 -3.33
CA ILE A 50 12.42 -2.22 -2.13
C ILE A 50 11.21 -2.23 -1.19
N ALA A 51 9.99 -2.06 -1.71
CA ALA A 51 8.77 -2.08 -0.90
C ALA A 51 8.58 -3.42 -0.17
N ILE A 52 8.87 -4.56 -0.84
CA ILE A 52 8.85 -5.89 -0.21
C ILE A 52 9.92 -6.00 0.87
N ALA A 53 11.14 -5.51 0.62
CA ALA A 53 12.20 -5.52 1.63
C ALA A 53 11.82 -4.69 2.87
N VAL A 54 11.24 -3.50 2.67
CA VAL A 54 10.76 -2.64 3.75
C VAL A 54 9.62 -3.31 4.51
N SER A 55 8.64 -3.92 3.84
CA SER A 55 7.51 -4.58 4.52
C SER A 55 7.97 -5.71 5.43
N VAL A 56 8.97 -6.49 5.00
CA VAL A 56 9.60 -7.53 5.84
C VAL A 56 10.35 -6.89 7.01
N ALA A 57 11.15 -5.85 6.76
CA ALA A 57 11.96 -5.20 7.79
C ALA A 57 11.13 -4.53 8.91
N ILE A 58 9.94 -4.02 8.59
CA ILE A 58 9.02 -3.42 9.57
C ILE A 58 8.02 -4.43 10.15
N HIS A 59 8.14 -5.72 9.82
CA HIS A 59 7.20 -6.77 10.21
C HIS A 59 5.73 -6.46 9.84
N CYS A 60 5.51 -5.84 8.68
CA CYS A 60 4.17 -5.66 8.11
C CYS A 60 3.78 -6.95 7.37
N GLU A 61 3.24 -7.90 8.12
CA GLU A 61 2.86 -9.22 7.63
C GLU A 61 1.64 -9.18 6.71
N THR A 62 1.71 -9.92 5.60
CA THR A 62 0.58 -10.23 4.71
C THR A 62 -0.36 -11.31 5.26
#